data_AF-A0A821K3U8-F1
#
_entry.id   AF-A0A821K3U8-F1
#
_cell.length_a   1.000
_cell.length_b   1.000
_cell.length_c   1.000
_cell.angle_alpha   90.00
_cell.angle_beta   90.00
_cell.angle_gamma   90.00
#
_symmetry.space_group_name_H-M   'P 1'
#
loop_
_entity.id
_entity.type
_entity.pdbx_description
1 polymer ?
#
loop_
_entity_poly.entity_id
_entity_poly.type
_entity_poly.pdbx_seq_one_letter_code
_entity_poly.pdbx_strand_id
1 'polypeptide(L)'
;MTNCINEIPLTRKSRTLIFLGATAGLRLAELRNSSYVNSLLNSTRTYLSSLGLLFRSPEHQVRIISGSEEGLSGWISVNILMRQLFENTKPIETYGVSDFGGGSTQLSFIAPHASKQRFTMNLFNATYDVYSHSYLCYGQEQSRLVYLSQLIKRTNATSSINDPCLQSGYIQNITYKELFSTACIHREYAPITNLNQSTTFSFVGTGDYAKCQMTVKQRFNKSSCSTQNCSFNGVYQPVPISSSLKFIAVAGWYSVFKNLAPHFSLLPNKDNNYELTSLNLTQIKQAVKTICNQSWSDVHDPD
;
A
#
# COMPACT_ATOMS: atom_id res chain seq x y z
N MET A 1 20.90 6.94 10.80
CA MET A 1 20.38 8.13 11.52
C MET A 1 21.46 9.17 11.79
N THR A 2 22.71 8.78 12.04
CA THR A 2 23.85 9.70 12.31
C THR A 2 24.01 10.79 11.24
N ASN A 3 23.83 10.45 9.96
CA ASN A 3 23.93 11.42 8.86
C ASN A 3 22.87 12.53 8.98
N CYS A 4 21.58 12.19 9.18
CA CYS A 4 20.52 13.19 9.29
C CYS A 4 20.67 14.14 10.48
N ILE A 5 21.21 13.64 11.61
CA ILE A 5 21.41 14.47 12.82
C ILE A 5 22.55 15.47 12.61
N ASN A 6 23.55 15.11 11.80
CA ASN A 6 24.66 16.00 11.48
C ASN A 6 24.26 17.15 10.55
N GLU A 7 23.18 16.97 9.77
CA GLU A 7 22.58 18.05 8.96
C GLU A 7 21.87 19.11 9.82
N ILE A 8 21.52 18.81 11.08
CA ILE A 8 20.84 19.75 11.98
C ILE A 8 21.90 20.67 12.62
N PRO A 9 21.82 22.00 12.44
CA PRO A 9 22.75 22.93 13.08
C PRO A 9 22.80 22.72 14.60
N LEU A 10 24.00 22.73 15.19
CA LEU A 10 24.21 22.45 16.62
C LEU A 10 23.31 23.30 17.52
N THR A 11 23.13 24.58 17.19
CA THR A 11 22.29 25.54 17.93
C THR A 11 20.79 25.24 17.85
N ARG A 12 20.36 24.36 16.94
CA ARG A 12 18.95 23.97 16.74
C ARG A 12 18.63 22.55 17.21
N LYS A 13 19.63 21.71 17.50
CA LYS A 13 19.42 20.30 17.88
C LYS A 13 18.44 20.13 19.04
N SER A 14 18.67 20.84 20.15
CA SER A 14 17.84 20.76 21.36
C SER A 14 16.40 21.27 21.19
N ARG A 15 16.09 21.94 20.08
CA ARG A 15 14.75 22.47 19.74
C ARG A 15 14.10 21.72 18.58
N THR A 16 14.80 20.79 17.96
CA THR A 16 14.28 20.04 16.81
C THR A 16 13.53 18.81 17.29
N LEU A 17 12.23 18.74 17.02
CA LEU A 17 11.40 17.59 17.35
C LEU A 17 11.73 16.40 16.45
N ILE A 18 11.64 15.19 17.02
CA ILE A 18 11.74 13.94 16.27
C ILE A 18 10.51 13.08 16.53
N PHE A 19 9.98 12.48 15.47
CA PHE A 19 8.85 11.56 15.52
C PHE A 19 9.18 10.31 14.69
N LEU A 20 8.69 9.16 15.15
CA LEU A 20 8.70 7.89 14.44
C LEU A 20 7.29 7.31 14.52
N GLY A 21 6.59 7.36 13.39
CA GLY A 21 5.29 6.70 13.20
C GLY A 21 5.49 5.40 12.44
N ALA A 22 5.28 4.26 13.09
CA ALA A 22 5.28 2.97 12.43
C ALA A 22 3.91 2.65 11.82
N THR A 23 3.87 2.01 10.66
CA THR A 23 2.63 1.79 9.88
C THR A 23 2.23 0.31 9.86
N ALA A 24 1.66 -0.18 8.75
CA ALA A 24 1.10 -1.52 8.63
C ALA A 24 2.05 -2.67 9.01
N GLY A 25 3.35 -2.53 8.76
CA GLY A 25 4.32 -3.58 9.11
C GLY A 25 4.31 -3.91 10.60
N LEU A 26 4.38 -2.89 11.46
CA LEU A 26 4.31 -3.09 12.91
C LEU A 26 2.89 -3.36 13.42
N ARG A 27 1.84 -2.85 12.75
CA ARG A 27 0.46 -3.29 13.02
C ARG A 27 0.32 -4.81 12.86
N LEU A 28 0.89 -5.37 11.78
CA LEU A 28 0.87 -6.83 11.53
C LEU A 28 1.75 -7.60 12.50
N ALA A 29 2.93 -7.09 12.84
CA ALA A 29 3.80 -7.71 13.83
C ALA A 29 3.16 -7.74 15.23
N GLU A 30 2.45 -6.67 15.61
CA GLU A 30 1.77 -6.54 16.90
C GLU A 30 0.66 -7.59 17.06
N LEU A 31 -0.11 -7.83 15.99
CA LEU A 31 -1.12 -8.90 15.96
C LEU A 31 -0.53 -10.29 16.21
N ARG A 32 0.76 -10.51 15.91
CA ARG A 32 1.45 -11.79 16.15
C ARG A 32 2.14 -11.83 17.52
N ASN A 33 2.79 -10.74 17.91
CA ASN A 33 3.55 -10.67 19.16
C ASN A 33 3.63 -9.21 19.67
N SER A 34 2.59 -8.78 20.38
CA SER A 34 2.52 -7.44 20.96
C SER A 34 3.64 -7.17 21.97
N SER A 35 4.06 -8.16 22.77
CA SER A 35 5.16 -7.99 23.73
C SER A 35 6.49 -7.65 23.03
N TYR A 36 6.84 -8.37 21.97
CA TYR A 36 8.03 -8.08 21.16
C TYR A 36 7.98 -6.68 20.55
N VAL A 37 6.84 -6.29 19.98
CA VAL A 37 6.66 -4.96 19.39
C VAL A 37 6.78 -3.86 20.44
N ASN A 38 6.20 -4.04 21.62
CA ASN A 38 6.34 -3.09 22.73
C ASN A 38 7.80 -2.95 23.18
N SER A 39 8.55 -4.05 23.28
CA SER A 39 9.99 -4.00 23.56
C SER A 39 10.77 -3.26 22.48
N LEU A 40 10.43 -3.45 21.20
CA LEU A 40 11.05 -2.73 20.08
C LEU A 40 10.78 -1.22 20.13
N LEU A 41 9.53 -0.82 20.39
CA LEU A 41 9.15 0.59 20.53
C LEU A 41 9.87 1.24 21.71
N ASN A 42 9.96 0.55 22.86
CA ASN A 42 10.69 1.03 24.03
C ASN A 42 12.19 1.20 23.76
N SER A 43 12.84 0.23 23.13
CA SER A 43 14.25 0.36 22.73
C SER A 43 14.45 1.53 21.76
N THR A 44 13.51 1.75 20.85
CA THR A 44 13.54 2.88 19.92
C THR A 44 13.39 4.22 20.64
N ARG A 45 12.49 4.32 21.63
CA ARG A 45 12.33 5.52 22.48
C ARG A 45 13.61 5.83 23.25
N THR A 46 14.24 4.83 23.86
CA THR A 46 15.52 4.98 24.55
C THR A 46 16.59 5.52 23.59
N TYR A 47 16.72 4.91 22.41
CA TYR A 47 17.69 5.37 21.41
C TYR A 47 17.41 6.81 20.95
N LEU A 48 16.17 7.17 20.61
CA LEU A 48 15.86 8.52 20.15
C LEU A 48 16.06 9.58 21.25
N SER A 49 15.82 9.21 22.52
CA SER A 49 16.07 10.10 23.66
C SER A 49 17.54 10.45 23.84
N SER A 50 18.47 9.59 23.41
CA SER A 50 19.91 9.82 23.54
C SER A 50 20.51 10.69 22.43
N LEU A 51 19.71 11.15 21.45
CA LEU A 51 20.20 11.88 20.27
C LEU A 51 20.41 13.39 20.49
N GLY A 52 20.06 13.92 21.67
CA GLY A 52 20.13 15.36 21.96
C GLY A 52 19.11 16.21 21.20
N LEU A 53 18.09 15.58 20.62
CA LEU A 53 16.95 16.23 19.98
C LEU A 53 15.81 16.49 20.99
N LEU A 54 14.81 17.28 20.60
CA LEU A 54 13.66 17.55 21.44
C LEU A 54 12.73 16.33 21.51
N PHE A 55 12.79 15.60 22.63
CA PHE A 55 12.03 14.38 22.87
C PHE A 55 11.38 14.43 24.26
N ARG A 56 10.11 14.86 24.33
CA ARG A 56 9.38 15.14 25.58
C ARG A 56 8.19 14.22 25.82
N SER A 57 7.67 13.58 24.78
CA SER A 57 6.49 12.72 24.86
C SER A 57 6.75 11.41 24.14
N PRO A 58 7.57 10.51 24.69
CA PRO A 58 8.05 9.31 24.00
C PRO A 58 6.93 8.43 23.41
N GLU A 59 5.83 8.26 24.15
CA GLU A 59 4.68 7.47 23.72
C GLU A 59 3.92 8.08 22.53
N HIS A 60 3.96 9.41 22.37
CA HIS A 60 3.35 10.11 21.24
C HIS A 60 4.32 10.25 20.07
N GLN A 61 5.61 10.42 20.37
CA GLN A 61 6.68 10.61 19.40
C GLN A 61 7.15 9.29 18.78
N VAL A 62 6.99 8.15 19.45
CA VAL A 62 7.32 6.83 18.92
C VAL A 62 6.15 5.90 19.16
N ARG A 63 5.39 5.63 18.10
CA ARG A 63 4.19 4.78 18.18
C ARG A 63 3.87 4.16 16.84
N ILE A 64 2.97 3.18 16.88
CA ILE A 64 2.27 2.70 15.69
C ILE A 64 1.12 3.68 15.42
N ILE A 65 1.05 4.23 14.21
CA ILE A 65 -0.06 5.08 13.79
C ILE A 65 -1.19 4.21 13.26
N SER A 66 -2.43 4.64 13.49
CA SER A 66 -3.60 3.97 12.93
C SER A 66 -3.62 4.12 11.40
N GLY A 67 -4.35 3.22 10.73
CA GLY A 67 -4.46 3.27 9.27
C GLY A 67 -5.12 4.56 8.76
N SER A 68 -6.12 5.08 9.49
CA SER A 68 -6.76 6.35 9.14
C SER A 68 -5.82 7.55 9.39
N GLU A 69 -5.02 7.55 10.46
CA GLU A 69 -4.01 8.61 10.65
C GLU A 69 -2.97 8.62 9.53
N GLU A 70 -2.52 7.45 9.08
CA GLU A 70 -1.61 7.32 7.93
C GLU A 70 -2.23 7.91 6.66
N GLY A 71 -3.49 7.54 6.37
CA GLY A 71 -4.21 8.05 5.21
C GLY A 71 -4.51 9.55 5.29
N LEU A 72 -4.86 10.08 6.47
CA LEU A 72 -5.12 11.51 6.67
C LEU A 72 -3.84 12.33 6.57
N SER A 73 -2.72 11.84 7.12
CA SER A 73 -1.43 12.50 7.03
C SER A 73 -0.95 12.61 5.58
N GLY A 74 -1.15 11.56 4.77
CA GLY A 74 -0.91 11.61 3.33
C GLY A 74 -1.81 12.63 2.62
N TRP A 75 -3.10 12.67 2.95
CA TRP A 75 -4.05 13.65 2.39
C TRP A 75 -3.67 15.10 2.73
N ILE A 76 -3.33 15.38 3.99
CA ILE A 76 -2.86 16.70 4.43
C ILE A 76 -1.59 17.08 3.67
N SER A 77 -0.62 16.18 3.61
CA SER A 77 0.67 16.44 2.96
C SER A 77 0.50 16.81 1.48
N VAL A 78 -0.29 16.03 0.75
CA VAL A 78 -0.58 16.31 -0.66
C VAL A 78 -1.28 17.65 -0.82
N ASN A 79 -2.32 17.93 -0.04
CA ASN A 79 -3.08 19.17 -0.20
C ASN A 79 -2.31 20.42 0.28
N ILE A 80 -1.35 20.30 1.19
CA ILE A 80 -0.38 21.36 1.50
C ILE A 80 0.53 21.60 0.29
N LEU A 81 1.13 20.55 -0.27
CA LEU A 81 2.05 20.66 -1.40
C LEU A 81 1.38 21.20 -2.67
N MET A 82 0.11 20.83 -2.88
CA MET A 82 -0.73 21.34 -3.96
C MET A 82 -1.38 22.70 -3.65
N ARG A 83 -1.04 23.30 -2.50
CA ARG A 83 -1.53 24.59 -2.00
C ARG A 83 -3.04 24.71 -1.83
N GLN A 84 -3.75 23.59 -1.75
CA GLN A 84 -5.21 23.53 -1.65
C GLN A 84 -5.76 23.85 -0.25
N LEU A 85 -4.95 23.72 0.81
CA LEU A 85 -5.44 23.96 2.19
C LEU A 85 -5.34 25.42 2.66
N PHE A 86 -4.68 26.29 1.89
CA PHE A 86 -4.41 27.67 2.30
C PHE A 86 -5.44 28.67 1.78
N GLU A 87 -6.18 28.30 0.73
CA GLU A 87 -7.17 29.16 0.11
C GLU A 87 -8.56 28.81 0.63
N ASN A 88 -9.37 29.84 0.93
CA ASN A 88 -10.77 29.64 1.33
C ASN A 88 -11.66 29.74 0.08
N THR A 89 -11.41 28.87 -0.90
CA THR A 89 -12.20 28.78 -2.12
C THR A 89 -13.48 28.01 -1.86
N LYS A 90 -14.58 28.45 -2.49
CA LYS A 90 -15.86 27.72 -2.53
C LYS A 90 -16.19 27.42 -4.00
N PRO A 91 -16.37 26.15 -4.39
CA PRO A 91 -16.26 24.94 -3.57
C PRO A 91 -14.83 24.67 -3.10
N ILE A 92 -14.67 23.93 -1.99
CA ILE A 92 -13.36 23.47 -1.53
C ILE A 92 -12.79 22.52 -2.60
N GLU A 93 -11.70 22.93 -3.24
CA GLU A 93 -10.97 22.10 -4.19
C GLU A 93 -9.84 21.40 -3.44
N THR A 94 -9.92 20.08 -3.28
CA THR A 94 -8.84 19.28 -2.69
C THR A 94 -8.60 18.06 -3.56
N TYR A 95 -7.43 17.46 -3.43
CA TYR A 95 -7.11 16.17 -4.02
C TYR A 95 -7.51 15.06 -3.06
N GLY A 96 -8.10 14.00 -3.59
CA GLY A 96 -8.08 12.70 -2.94
C GLY A 96 -6.67 12.09 -3.02
N VAL A 97 -6.36 11.18 -2.11
CA VAL A 97 -5.06 10.51 -2.07
C VAL A 97 -5.26 9.01 -1.96
N SER A 98 -4.52 8.27 -2.78
CA SER A 98 -4.35 6.82 -2.62
C SER A 98 -2.89 6.49 -2.35
N ASP A 99 -2.63 5.87 -1.21
CA ASP A 99 -1.30 5.39 -0.83
C ASP A 99 -1.26 3.87 -0.98
N PHE A 100 -0.23 3.35 -1.64
CA PHE A 100 -0.03 1.93 -1.82
C PHE A 100 1.30 1.49 -1.20
N GLY A 101 1.26 1.16 0.10
CA GLY A 101 2.41 0.66 0.83
C GLY A 101 2.62 -0.85 0.69
N GLY A 102 3.62 -1.40 1.38
CA GLY A 102 3.86 -2.85 1.40
C GLY A 102 2.85 -3.65 2.24
N GLY A 103 2.40 -3.07 3.37
CA GLY A 103 1.52 -3.73 4.34
C GLY A 103 0.03 -3.40 4.22
N SER A 104 -0.31 -2.20 3.76
CA SER A 104 -1.68 -1.74 3.54
C SER A 104 -1.75 -0.77 2.36
N THR A 105 -2.97 -0.47 1.93
CA THR A 105 -3.27 0.65 1.04
C THR A 105 -4.31 1.55 1.68
N GLN A 106 -4.22 2.85 1.42
CA GLN A 106 -5.09 3.87 1.99
C GLN A 106 -5.82 4.61 0.88
N LEU A 107 -7.03 5.07 1.20
CA LEU A 107 -7.80 5.98 0.37
C LEU A 107 -8.39 7.07 1.27
N SER A 108 -8.05 8.32 0.97
CA SER A 108 -8.52 9.49 1.71
C SER A 108 -9.02 10.57 0.78
N PHE A 109 -10.20 11.15 1.03
CA PHE A 109 -10.74 12.22 0.21
C PHE A 109 -11.86 12.99 0.93
N ILE A 110 -12.16 14.21 0.48
CA ILE A 110 -13.27 15.00 1.02
C ILE A 110 -14.61 14.28 0.80
N ALA A 111 -15.42 14.15 1.84
CA ALA A 111 -16.67 13.40 1.78
C ALA A 111 -17.82 14.19 2.42
N PRO A 112 -19.09 13.92 2.03
CA PRO A 112 -20.24 14.55 2.67
C PRO A 112 -20.25 14.31 4.19
N HIS A 113 -20.70 15.30 4.97
CA HIS A 113 -20.71 15.25 6.44
C HIS A 113 -21.44 14.02 7.02
N ALA A 114 -22.47 13.50 6.34
CA ALA A 114 -23.20 12.31 6.78
C ALA A 114 -22.43 10.98 6.60
N SER A 115 -21.23 11.01 6.02
CA SER A 115 -20.43 9.81 5.73
C SER A 115 -19.92 9.11 7.00
N LYS A 116 -19.90 7.78 6.97
CA LYS A 116 -19.18 6.97 7.97
C LYS A 116 -17.68 7.03 7.72
N GLN A 117 -16.86 6.69 8.74
CA GLN A 117 -15.39 6.73 8.66
C GLN A 117 -14.83 8.09 8.22
N ARG A 118 -15.52 9.15 8.64
CA ARG A 118 -15.20 10.56 8.39
C ARG A 118 -14.44 11.12 9.58
N PHE A 119 -13.48 11.99 9.29
CA PHE A 119 -12.71 12.74 10.27
C PHE A 119 -12.88 14.24 9.98
N THR A 120 -13.37 15.00 10.95
CA THR A 120 -13.38 16.47 10.89
C THR A 120 -12.05 17.01 11.37
N MET A 121 -11.41 17.83 10.55
CA MET A 121 -10.17 18.51 10.92
C MET A 121 -10.31 20.01 10.66
N ASN A 122 -9.89 20.82 11.63
CA ASN A 122 -9.73 22.26 11.45
C ASN A 122 -8.29 22.52 11.01
N LEU A 123 -8.11 22.87 9.75
CA LEU A 123 -6.81 23.11 9.14
C LEU A 123 -6.79 24.54 8.60
N PHE A 124 -5.87 25.35 9.12
CA PHE A 124 -5.78 26.78 8.81
C PHE A 124 -7.13 27.47 9.08
N ASN A 125 -7.74 28.06 8.05
CA ASN A 125 -8.97 28.86 8.16
C ASN A 125 -10.23 28.09 7.72
N ALA A 126 -10.16 26.76 7.59
CA ALA A 126 -11.28 25.95 7.12
C ALA A 126 -11.42 24.62 7.87
N THR A 127 -12.63 24.08 7.84
CA THR A 127 -12.98 22.76 8.39
C THR A 127 -13.16 21.78 7.24
N TYR A 128 -12.50 20.63 7.34
CA TYR A 128 -12.51 19.60 6.31
C TYR A 128 -13.08 18.30 6.87
N ASP A 129 -14.04 17.74 6.14
CA ASP A 129 -14.61 16.42 6.41
C ASP A 129 -14.00 15.40 5.46
N VAL A 130 -13.05 14.63 5.96
CA VAL A 130 -12.26 13.70 5.16
C VAL A 130 -12.66 12.27 5.50
N TYR A 131 -13.12 11.53 4.51
CA TYR A 131 -13.20 10.07 4.60
C TYR A 131 -11.78 9.52 4.52
N SER A 132 -11.41 8.59 5.40
CA SER A 132 -10.12 7.89 5.32
C SER A 132 -10.24 6.44 5.76
N HIS A 133 -9.82 5.54 4.88
CA HIS A 133 -9.79 4.11 5.16
C HIS A 133 -8.42 3.50 4.82
N SER A 134 -8.02 2.49 5.60
CA SER A 134 -6.80 1.71 5.37
C SER A 134 -7.14 0.23 5.28
N TYR A 135 -6.87 -0.36 4.14
CA TYR A 135 -7.02 -1.79 3.89
C TYR A 135 -5.72 -2.50 4.30
N LEU A 136 -5.64 -2.89 5.57
CA LEU A 136 -4.56 -3.76 6.06
C LEU A 136 -4.56 -5.07 5.28
N CYS A 137 -3.37 -5.61 4.95
CA CYS A 137 -3.19 -6.81 4.11
C CYS A 137 -3.44 -6.63 2.61
N TYR A 138 -3.73 -5.40 2.17
CA TYR A 138 -3.87 -5.03 0.75
C TYR A 138 -2.74 -4.13 0.25
N GLY A 139 -1.65 -3.99 1.02
CA GLY A 139 -0.39 -3.45 0.50
C GLY A 139 0.27 -4.42 -0.48
N GLN A 140 1.25 -3.96 -1.26
CA GLN A 140 1.84 -4.72 -2.36
C GLN A 140 2.36 -6.10 -1.92
N GLU A 141 3.19 -6.13 -0.88
CA GLU A 141 3.84 -7.37 -0.42
C GLU A 141 2.85 -8.30 0.26
N GLN A 142 1.98 -7.78 1.13
CA GLN A 142 0.96 -8.60 1.78
C GLN A 142 -0.10 -9.11 0.79
N SER A 143 -0.36 -8.34 -0.26
CA SER A 143 -1.22 -8.76 -1.35
C SER A 143 -0.63 -9.95 -2.10
N ARG A 144 0.68 -9.89 -2.37
CA ARG A 144 1.44 -10.97 -3.00
C ARG A 144 1.47 -12.24 -2.15
N LEU A 145 1.81 -12.16 -0.87
CA LEU A 145 1.93 -13.34 0.01
C LEU A 145 0.60 -14.10 0.15
N VAL A 146 -0.51 -13.39 0.36
CA VAL A 146 -1.83 -14.03 0.44
C VAL A 146 -2.31 -14.51 -0.95
N TYR A 147 -1.89 -13.89 -2.05
CA TYR A 147 -2.13 -14.44 -3.39
C TYR A 147 -1.40 -15.78 -3.59
N LEU A 148 -0.13 -15.87 -3.20
CA LEU A 148 0.65 -17.10 -3.30
C LEU A 148 0.09 -18.21 -2.40
N SER A 149 -0.36 -17.88 -1.18
CA SER A 149 -1.02 -18.87 -0.31
C SER A 149 -2.33 -19.41 -0.90
N GLN A 150 -3.10 -18.56 -1.60
CA GLN A 150 -4.29 -18.99 -2.33
C GLN A 150 -3.96 -19.94 -3.48
N LEU A 151 -2.87 -19.71 -4.20
CA LEU A 151 -2.41 -20.64 -5.25
C LEU A 151 -2.07 -22.01 -4.66
N ILE A 152 -1.26 -22.06 -3.59
CA ILE A 152 -0.89 -23.30 -2.90
C ILE A 152 -2.14 -24.08 -2.47
N LYS A 153 -3.10 -23.40 -1.83
CA LYS A 153 -4.33 -24.03 -1.34
C LYS A 153 -5.17 -24.63 -2.48
N ARG A 154 -5.26 -23.97 -3.63
CA ARG A 154 -6.10 -24.42 -4.75
C ARG A 154 -5.55 -25.63 -5.48
N THR A 155 -4.24 -25.69 -5.61
CA THR A 155 -3.56 -26.78 -6.31
C THR A 155 -3.25 -27.95 -5.38
N ASN A 156 -3.48 -27.79 -4.06
CA ASN A 156 -3.01 -28.71 -3.03
C ASN A 156 -1.51 -29.05 -3.19
N ALA A 157 -0.73 -28.10 -3.70
CA ALA A 157 0.65 -28.35 -4.06
C ALA A 157 1.56 -28.40 -2.83
N THR A 158 2.52 -29.30 -2.87
CA THR A 158 3.49 -29.53 -1.78
C THR A 158 4.89 -29.00 -2.11
N SER A 159 5.16 -28.61 -3.36
CA SER A 159 6.47 -28.10 -3.79
C SER A 159 6.40 -27.15 -4.99
N SER A 160 5.87 -27.57 -6.15
CA SER A 160 5.83 -26.76 -7.38
C SER A 160 4.42 -26.27 -7.71
N ILE A 161 4.29 -24.97 -8.02
CA ILE A 161 3.03 -24.28 -8.28
C ILE A 161 3.16 -23.42 -9.52
N ASN A 162 2.25 -23.57 -10.48
CA ASN A 162 2.17 -22.65 -11.61
C ASN A 162 1.60 -21.30 -11.15
N ASP A 163 2.32 -20.22 -11.44
CA ASP A 163 1.91 -18.85 -11.16
C ASP A 163 1.57 -18.12 -12.47
N PRO A 164 0.30 -17.76 -12.71
CA PRO A 164 -0.11 -17.02 -13.90
C PRO A 164 0.34 -15.54 -13.91
N CYS A 165 0.67 -14.96 -12.77
CA CYS A 165 1.08 -13.56 -12.67
C CYS A 165 2.58 -13.35 -12.86
N LEU A 166 3.40 -14.40 -12.70
CA LEU A 166 4.83 -14.37 -13.02
C LEU A 166 5.05 -14.62 -14.52
N GLN A 167 6.08 -13.98 -15.07
CA GLN A 167 6.50 -14.14 -16.46
C GLN A 167 6.85 -15.59 -16.77
N SER A 168 6.55 -16.04 -18.00
CA SER A 168 6.82 -17.41 -18.41
C SER A 168 8.32 -17.74 -18.30
N GLY A 169 8.65 -18.83 -17.60
CA GLY A 169 10.04 -19.27 -17.40
C GLY A 169 10.74 -18.65 -16.18
N TYR A 170 10.13 -17.67 -15.50
CA TYR A 170 10.63 -17.20 -14.21
C TYR A 170 10.30 -18.22 -13.11
N ILE A 171 11.26 -18.47 -12.21
CA ILE A 171 11.04 -19.34 -11.05
C ILE A 171 11.32 -18.53 -9.78
N GLN A 172 10.31 -18.44 -8.92
CA GLN A 172 10.44 -17.84 -7.60
C GLN A 172 10.36 -18.91 -6.51
N ASN A 173 11.41 -19.01 -5.71
CA ASN A 173 11.42 -19.88 -4.54
C ASN A 173 11.10 -19.08 -3.28
N ILE A 174 10.18 -19.57 -2.45
CA ILE A 174 9.83 -18.96 -1.17
C ILE A 174 9.67 -20.04 -0.10
N THR A 175 10.22 -19.78 1.08
CA THR A 175 10.12 -20.73 2.19
C THR A 175 8.74 -20.66 2.84
N TYR A 176 8.30 -21.77 3.44
CA TYR A 176 7.10 -21.82 4.27
C TYR A 176 7.13 -20.73 5.35
N LYS A 177 8.27 -20.60 6.06
CA LYS A 177 8.45 -19.59 7.11
C LYS A 177 8.22 -18.18 6.57
N GLU A 178 8.82 -17.83 5.44
CA GLU A 178 8.67 -16.51 4.84
C GLU A 178 7.21 -16.24 4.45
N LEU A 179 6.61 -17.15 3.66
CA LEU A 179 5.28 -16.97 3.12
C LEU A 179 4.20 -16.88 4.22
N PHE A 180 4.29 -17.73 5.25
CA PHE A 180 3.30 -17.81 6.33
C PHE A 180 3.69 -17.01 7.59
N SER A 181 4.68 -16.12 7.53
CA SER A 181 5.08 -15.25 8.65
C SER A 181 4.15 -14.05 8.89
N THR A 182 3.16 -13.82 8.04
CA THR A 182 2.28 -12.66 8.16
C THR A 182 0.96 -12.98 8.87
N ALA A 183 0.42 -12.02 9.61
CA ALA A 183 -0.94 -12.08 10.17
C ALA A 183 -2.05 -12.01 9.09
N CYS A 184 -1.69 -11.68 7.85
CA CYS A 184 -2.63 -11.54 6.73
C CYS A 184 -3.14 -12.87 6.17
N ILE A 185 -2.43 -13.97 6.40
CA ILE A 185 -2.85 -15.30 5.97
C ILE A 185 -3.64 -15.92 7.12
N HIS A 186 -4.97 -15.81 7.03
CA HIS A 186 -5.87 -16.48 7.97
C HIS A 186 -5.77 -18.00 7.87
N ARG A 187 -6.20 -18.72 8.92
CA ARG A 187 -6.22 -20.20 8.95
C ARG A 187 -6.91 -20.81 7.74
N GLU A 188 -7.88 -20.12 7.14
CA GLU A 188 -8.55 -20.58 5.93
C GLU A 188 -7.59 -20.72 4.73
N TYR A 189 -6.53 -19.92 4.65
CA TYR A 189 -5.52 -19.99 3.59
C TYR A 189 -4.20 -20.63 4.06
N ALA A 190 -4.19 -21.21 5.26
CA ALA A 190 -3.07 -22.04 5.70
C ALA A 190 -3.11 -23.38 4.94
N PRO A 191 -1.96 -23.93 4.52
CA PRO A 191 -1.89 -25.19 3.82
C PRO A 191 -2.39 -26.30 4.75
N ILE A 192 -3.06 -27.28 4.16
CA ILE A 192 -3.72 -28.39 4.87
C ILE A 192 -2.69 -29.29 5.58
N THR A 193 -1.41 -29.18 5.21
CA THR A 193 -0.31 -30.02 5.66
C THR A 193 0.59 -29.30 6.67
N ASN A 194 0.97 -30.00 7.75
CA ASN A 194 1.99 -29.58 8.72
C ASN A 194 3.39 -29.65 8.09
N LEU A 195 3.67 -28.78 7.13
CA LEU A 195 4.97 -28.72 6.45
C LEU A 195 6.05 -28.14 7.38
N ASN A 196 7.30 -28.54 7.13
CA ASN A 196 8.45 -28.00 7.84
C ASN A 196 8.61 -26.50 7.49
N GLN A 197 9.02 -25.67 8.45
CA GLN A 197 9.29 -24.25 8.22
C GLN A 197 10.35 -23.99 7.14
N SER A 198 11.26 -24.96 6.92
CA SER A 198 12.29 -24.94 5.89
C SER A 198 11.83 -25.48 4.53
N THR A 199 10.58 -25.98 4.42
CA THR A 199 10.02 -26.40 3.13
C THR A 199 9.96 -25.21 2.18
N THR A 200 10.43 -25.40 0.94
CA THR A 200 10.44 -24.37 -0.10
C THR A 200 9.39 -24.66 -1.15
N PHE A 201 8.56 -23.67 -1.45
CA PHE A 201 7.66 -23.68 -2.59
C PHE A 201 8.35 -23.02 -3.78
N SER A 202 8.22 -23.64 -4.96
CA SER A 202 8.73 -23.15 -6.23
C SER A 202 7.56 -22.73 -7.12
N PHE A 203 7.42 -21.42 -7.28
CA PHE A 203 6.41 -20.80 -8.14
C PHE A 203 6.98 -20.63 -9.55
N VAL A 204 6.39 -21.35 -10.51
CA VAL A 204 6.82 -21.37 -11.91
C VAL A 204 5.91 -20.46 -12.71
N GLY A 205 6.47 -19.39 -13.27
CA GLY A 205 5.74 -18.42 -14.04
C GLY A 205 5.23 -18.97 -15.36
N THR A 206 3.99 -18.62 -15.69
CA THR A 206 3.29 -19.08 -16.91
C THR A 206 2.84 -17.93 -17.81
N GLY A 207 2.94 -16.69 -17.35
CA GLY A 207 2.62 -15.48 -18.14
C GLY A 207 1.19 -15.43 -18.68
N ASP A 208 0.19 -15.78 -17.86
CA ASP A 208 -1.22 -15.83 -18.26
C ASP A 208 -2.01 -14.69 -17.60
N TYR A 209 -2.09 -13.54 -18.30
CA TYR A 209 -2.82 -12.36 -17.82
C TYR A 209 -4.27 -12.66 -17.40
N ALA A 210 -4.99 -13.50 -18.16
CA ALA A 210 -6.40 -13.76 -17.90
C ALA A 210 -6.58 -14.52 -16.58
N LYS A 211 -5.78 -15.58 -16.36
CA LYS A 211 -5.78 -16.34 -15.10
C LYS A 211 -5.21 -15.52 -13.94
N CYS A 212 -4.19 -14.70 -14.18
CA CYS A 212 -3.65 -13.79 -13.17
C CYS A 212 -4.74 -12.83 -12.68
N GLN A 213 -5.40 -12.12 -13.59
CA GLN A 213 -6.47 -11.18 -13.26
C GLN A 213 -7.62 -11.87 -12.53
N MET A 214 -8.04 -13.06 -12.97
CA MET A 214 -9.10 -13.82 -12.33
C MET A 214 -8.73 -14.18 -10.88
N THR A 215 -7.48 -14.60 -10.66
CA THR A 215 -6.98 -15.00 -9.34
C THR A 215 -6.88 -13.79 -8.40
N VAL A 216 -6.31 -12.69 -8.88
CA VAL A 216 -6.22 -11.44 -8.10
C VAL A 216 -7.60 -10.89 -7.75
N LYS A 217 -8.59 -10.97 -8.66
CA LYS A 217 -9.97 -10.49 -8.41
C LYS A 217 -10.64 -11.17 -7.23
N GLN A 218 -10.35 -12.45 -6.96
CA GLN A 218 -10.97 -13.20 -5.86
C GLN A 218 -10.59 -12.68 -4.48
N ARG A 219 -9.55 -11.84 -4.39
CA ARG A 219 -9.21 -11.13 -3.16
C ARG A 219 -10.22 -10.08 -2.75
N PHE A 220 -10.97 -9.54 -3.70
CA PHE A 220 -11.88 -8.43 -3.45
C PHE A 220 -13.29 -8.98 -3.31
N ASN A 221 -13.70 -9.30 -2.08
CA ASN A 221 -15.06 -9.77 -1.83
C ASN A 221 -16.05 -8.62 -2.03
N LYS A 222 -16.95 -8.75 -3.01
CA LYS A 222 -18.02 -7.78 -3.28
C LYS A 222 -19.42 -8.29 -2.94
N SER A 223 -19.55 -9.51 -2.41
CA SER A 223 -20.85 -10.13 -2.14
C SER A 223 -21.48 -9.67 -0.82
N SER A 224 -20.67 -9.16 0.13
CA SER A 224 -21.14 -8.66 1.41
C SER A 224 -21.01 -7.13 1.49
N CYS A 225 -22.13 -6.46 1.75
CA CYS A 225 -22.16 -5.06 2.14
C CYS A 225 -23.34 -4.84 3.08
N SER A 226 -23.06 -4.62 4.36
CA SER A 226 -24.07 -4.32 5.39
C SER A 226 -24.50 -2.85 5.39
N THR A 227 -23.94 -2.04 4.48
CA THR A 227 -24.28 -0.63 4.28
C THR A 227 -24.78 -0.44 2.84
N GLN A 228 -25.30 0.74 2.48
CA GLN A 228 -25.75 0.97 1.11
C GLN A 228 -24.60 0.99 0.09
N ASN A 229 -23.39 1.39 0.52
CA ASN A 229 -22.27 1.67 -0.38
C ASN A 229 -20.96 1.10 0.17
N CYS A 230 -20.42 0.06 -0.48
CA CYS A 230 -19.12 -0.51 -0.12
C CYS A 230 -18.15 -0.54 -1.29
N SER A 231 -16.86 -0.52 -0.98
CA SER A 231 -15.77 -0.81 -1.91
C SER A 231 -15.63 -2.33 -2.10
N PHE A 232 -15.08 -3.03 -1.11
CA PHE A 232 -14.94 -4.47 -1.01
C PHE A 232 -14.83 -4.88 0.47
N ASN A 233 -15.00 -6.17 0.76
CA ASN A 233 -15.03 -6.78 2.11
C ASN A 233 -16.02 -6.10 3.07
N GLY A 234 -17.16 -5.63 2.56
CA GLY A 234 -18.16 -4.93 3.38
C GLY A 234 -17.70 -3.58 3.93
N VAL A 235 -16.58 -3.02 3.45
CA VAL A 235 -16.08 -1.72 3.89
C VAL A 235 -16.87 -0.62 3.22
N TYR A 236 -17.51 0.23 4.03
CA TYR A 236 -18.21 1.41 3.54
C TYR A 236 -17.27 2.34 2.78
N GLN A 237 -17.72 2.86 1.64
CA GLN A 237 -17.04 3.94 0.93
C GLN A 237 -18.07 4.96 0.43
N PRO A 238 -17.90 6.27 0.68
CA PRO A 238 -18.79 7.29 0.18
C PRO A 238 -18.89 7.26 -1.36
N VAL A 239 -20.12 7.24 -1.87
CA VAL A 239 -20.43 7.41 -3.30
C VAL A 239 -21.70 8.28 -3.44
N PRO A 240 -21.85 9.01 -4.57
CA PRO A 240 -20.88 9.14 -5.66
C PRO A 240 -19.65 9.93 -5.23
N ILE A 241 -18.47 9.51 -5.70
CA ILE A 241 -17.28 10.36 -5.67
C ILE A 241 -17.46 11.36 -6.81
N SER A 242 -17.34 12.66 -6.52
CA SER A 242 -17.49 13.70 -7.55
C SER A 242 -16.56 13.44 -8.73
N SER A 243 -17.07 13.54 -9.96
CA SER A 243 -16.25 13.41 -11.18
C SER A 243 -15.20 14.52 -11.31
N SER A 244 -15.40 15.65 -10.63
CA SER A 244 -14.41 16.74 -10.56
C SER A 244 -13.28 16.47 -9.56
N LEU A 245 -13.44 15.48 -8.67
CA LEU A 245 -12.44 15.20 -7.64
C LEU A 245 -11.26 14.45 -8.24
N LYS A 246 -10.10 15.12 -8.23
CA LYS A 246 -8.84 14.55 -8.71
C LYS A 246 -8.16 13.76 -7.58
N PHE A 247 -7.47 12.69 -7.93
CA PHE A 247 -6.71 11.87 -6.99
C PHE A 247 -5.23 11.91 -7.32
N ILE A 248 -4.38 11.96 -6.30
CA ILE A 248 -2.94 11.74 -6.40
C ILE A 248 -2.62 10.37 -5.78
N ALA A 249 -2.05 9.50 -6.60
CA ALA A 249 -1.62 8.17 -6.21
C ALA A 249 -0.12 8.18 -5.90
N VAL A 250 0.27 7.72 -4.70
CA VAL A 250 1.64 7.82 -4.18
C VAL A 250 2.24 6.46 -3.80
N ALA A 251 3.51 6.49 -3.39
CA ALA A 251 4.28 5.33 -2.94
C ALA A 251 4.31 4.19 -3.98
N GLY A 252 3.85 2.99 -3.65
CA GLY A 252 3.89 1.83 -4.55
C GLY A 252 3.17 2.06 -5.88
N TRP A 253 2.17 2.94 -5.93
CA TRP A 253 1.54 3.33 -7.20
C TRP A 253 2.56 3.96 -8.15
N TYR A 254 3.38 4.89 -7.66
CA TYR A 254 4.41 5.54 -8.47
C TYR A 254 5.40 4.50 -9.01
N SER A 255 5.89 3.61 -8.16
CA SER A 255 6.84 2.56 -8.56
C SER A 255 6.26 1.62 -9.62
N VAL A 256 5.02 1.18 -9.45
CA VAL A 256 4.33 0.31 -10.43
C VAL A 256 4.14 1.02 -11.75
N PHE A 257 3.63 2.25 -11.74
CA PHE A 257 3.39 3.01 -12.98
C PHE A 257 4.69 3.43 -13.68
N LYS A 258 5.76 3.71 -12.92
CA LYS A 258 7.09 3.95 -13.47
C LYS A 258 7.59 2.72 -14.23
N ASN A 259 7.39 1.52 -13.69
CA ASN A 259 7.79 0.28 -14.36
C ASN A 259 6.89 -0.06 -15.57
N LEU A 260 5.61 0.34 -15.54
CA LEU A 260 4.72 0.20 -16.70
C LEU A 260 4.98 1.25 -17.80
N ALA A 261 5.67 2.35 -17.48
CA ALA A 261 5.85 3.48 -18.38
C ALA A 261 6.38 3.13 -19.78
N PRO A 262 7.41 2.26 -19.94
CA PRO A 262 7.90 1.86 -21.26
C PRO A 262 6.84 1.19 -22.13
N HIS A 263 5.92 0.43 -21.51
CA HIS A 263 4.85 -0.27 -22.22
C HIS A 263 3.69 0.65 -22.63
N PHE A 264 3.62 1.87 -22.10
CA PHE A 264 2.65 2.87 -22.56
C PHE A 264 3.05 3.51 -23.89
N SER A 265 4.33 3.47 -24.26
CA SER A 265 4.82 3.99 -25.56
C SER A 265 4.52 3.05 -26.73
N LEU A 266 4.17 1.80 -26.44
CA LEU A 266 3.80 0.77 -27.42
C LEU A 266 2.29 0.74 -27.72
N LEU A 267 1.52 1.67 -27.15
CA LEU A 267 0.08 1.78 -27.37
C LEU A 267 -0.22 2.54 -28.68
N PRO A 268 -1.21 2.12 -29.49
CA PRO A 268 -1.60 2.84 -30.69
C PRO A 268 -1.99 4.30 -30.40
N ASN A 269 -1.67 5.22 -31.32
CA ASN A 269 -1.91 6.68 -31.24
C ASN A 269 -1.10 7.45 -30.19
N LYS A 270 0.23 7.47 -30.32
CA LYS A 270 1.07 8.49 -29.67
C LYS A 270 1.83 9.31 -30.70
N ASP A 271 1.65 10.62 -30.63
CA ASP A 271 2.65 11.57 -31.10
C ASP A 271 3.91 11.43 -30.22
N ASN A 272 5.10 11.56 -30.82
CA ASN A 272 6.42 11.27 -30.23
C ASN A 272 6.83 12.12 -29.01
N ASN A 273 5.91 12.79 -28.32
CA ASN A 273 6.19 13.49 -27.08
C ASN A 273 5.97 12.58 -25.86
N TYR A 274 7.04 12.37 -25.11
CA TYR A 274 7.15 11.56 -23.88
C TYR A 274 6.30 12.05 -22.69
N GLU A 275 5.32 12.91 -22.92
CA GLU A 275 4.41 13.39 -21.89
C GLU A 275 3.24 12.39 -21.74
N LEU A 276 3.31 11.56 -20.70
CA LEU A 276 2.25 10.67 -20.22
C LEU A 276 1.05 11.48 -19.69
N THR A 277 0.41 12.30 -20.51
CA THR A 277 -0.53 13.33 -20.02
C THR A 277 -1.95 12.82 -19.80
N SER A 278 -2.36 11.71 -20.41
CA SER A 278 -3.58 11.01 -20.00
C SER A 278 -3.59 9.55 -20.46
N LEU A 279 -3.79 8.64 -19.52
CA LEU A 279 -4.04 7.22 -19.80
C LEU A 279 -5.44 6.87 -19.31
N ASN A 280 -6.21 6.22 -20.17
CA ASN A 280 -7.48 5.62 -19.75
C ASN A 280 -7.28 4.20 -19.20
N LEU A 281 -8.30 3.67 -18.53
CA LEU A 281 -8.22 2.36 -17.90
C LEU A 281 -7.97 1.22 -18.91
N THR A 282 -8.43 1.35 -20.15
CA THR A 282 -8.21 0.36 -21.20
C THR A 282 -6.74 0.29 -21.60
N GLN A 283 -6.10 1.46 -21.78
CA GLN A 283 -4.67 1.57 -22.07
C GLN A 283 -3.82 0.98 -20.94
N ILE A 284 -4.16 1.27 -19.69
CA ILE A 284 -3.46 0.70 -18.52
C ILE A 284 -3.62 -0.82 -18.50
N LYS A 285 -4.84 -1.34 -18.71
CA LYS A 285 -5.08 -2.80 -18.77
C LYS A 285 -4.30 -3.46 -19.90
N GLN A 286 -4.17 -2.80 -21.05
CA GLN A 286 -3.41 -3.32 -22.18
C GLN A 286 -1.92 -3.39 -21.86
N ALA A 287 -1.34 -2.34 -21.26
CA ALA A 287 0.06 -2.37 -20.83
C ALA A 287 0.34 -3.47 -19.80
N VAL A 288 -0.56 -3.65 -18.82
CA VAL A 288 -0.46 -4.75 -17.84
C VAL A 288 -0.58 -6.11 -18.53
N LYS A 289 -1.47 -6.26 -19.51
CA LYS A 289 -1.58 -7.50 -20.29
C LYS A 289 -0.29 -7.80 -21.06
N THR A 290 0.31 -6.78 -21.69
CA THR A 290 1.57 -6.92 -22.42
C THR A 290 2.68 -7.43 -21.50
N ILE A 291 2.93 -6.78 -20.35
CA ILE A 291 4.01 -7.18 -19.44
C ILE A 291 3.77 -8.56 -18.80
N CYS A 292 2.52 -8.90 -18.45
CA CYS A 292 2.21 -10.22 -17.89
C CYS A 292 2.45 -11.36 -18.89
N ASN A 293 2.27 -11.11 -20.20
CA ASN A 293 2.40 -12.13 -21.22
C ASN A 293 3.84 -12.28 -21.77
N GLN A 294 4.78 -11.42 -21.35
CA GLN A 294 6.20 -11.54 -21.74
C GLN A 294 6.87 -12.74 -21.05
N SER A 295 7.86 -13.32 -21.71
CA SER A 295 8.71 -14.34 -21.09
C SER A 295 9.72 -13.69 -20.15
N TRP A 296 10.26 -14.46 -19.21
CA TRP A 296 11.31 -13.95 -18.31
C TRP A 296 12.54 -13.47 -19.09
N SER A 297 12.92 -14.17 -20.16
CA SER A 297 14.02 -13.76 -21.04
C SER A 297 13.79 -12.43 -21.76
N ASP A 298 12.52 -12.02 -21.99
CA ASP A 298 12.23 -10.74 -22.65
C ASP A 298 12.27 -9.55 -21.69
N VAL A 299 12.11 -9.80 -20.38
CA VAL A 299 12.08 -8.75 -19.34
C VAL A 299 13.35 -8.70 -18.50
N HIS A 300 14.09 -9.79 -18.47
CA HIS A 300 15.38 -9.89 -17.83
C HIS A 300 16.46 -9.80 -18.91
N ASP A 301 17.00 -8.60 -19.08
CA ASP A 301 18.27 -8.45 -19.79
C ASP A 301 19.35 -9.08 -18.90
N PRO A 302 20.08 -10.10 -19.35
CA PRO A 302 21.12 -10.75 -18.55
C PRO A 302 22.43 -9.95 -18.46
N ASP A 303 22.45 -8.70 -18.94
CA ASP A 303 23.61 -7.79 -18.93
C ASP A 303 23.85 -7.12 -17.55
#